data_AF-A0A0M0KMB8-F1
#
_entry.id   AF-A0A0M0KMB8-F1
#
_cell.length_a   1.000
_cell.length_b   1.000
_cell.length_c   1.000
_cell.angle_alpha   90.00
_cell.angle_beta   90.00
_cell.angle_gamma   90.00
#
_symmetry.space_group_name_H-M   'P 1'
#
loop_
_entity.id
_entity.type
_entity.pdbx_description
1 polymer ?
#
loop_
_entity_poly.entity_id
_entity_poly.type
_entity_poly.pdbx_seq_one_letter_code
_entity_poly.pdbx_strand_id
1 'polypeptide(L)'
;MVTSTNRLIDKVKEVIQFESGVFIAIRKDKKINWETDFLPVTEEDEGLQHPFADIEIRAFDYSYFEISGMDFEVEKKILKHLE
;
A
#
# COMPACT_ATOMS: atom_id res chain seq x y z
N MET A 1 -5.41 2.96 26.92
CA MET A 1 -4.61 4.17 26.68
C MET A 1 -3.15 3.79 26.62
N VAL A 2 -2.44 4.20 25.57
CA VAL A 2 -0.98 4.10 25.51
C VAL A 2 -0.44 5.30 26.29
N THR A 3 0.25 5.04 27.39
CA THR A 3 0.63 6.06 28.38
C THR A 3 2.09 6.50 28.27
N SER A 4 2.87 5.93 27.34
CA SER A 4 4.25 6.34 27.07
C SER A 4 4.68 5.95 25.66
N THR A 5 5.63 6.69 25.10
CA THR A 5 6.23 6.43 23.78
C THR A 5 6.82 5.02 23.68
N ASN A 6 7.47 4.52 24.73
CA ASN A 6 8.02 3.17 24.74
C ASN A 6 6.93 2.10 24.61
N ARG A 7 5.79 2.28 25.31
CA ARG A 7 4.64 1.37 25.18
C ARG A 7 3.98 1.44 23.79
N LEU A 8 4.09 2.57 23.10
CA LEU A 8 3.63 2.71 21.72
C LEU A 8 4.55 1.90 20.79
N ILE A 9 5.86 2.10 20.91
CA ILE A 9 6.89 1.41 20.13
C ILE A 9 6.79 -0.11 20.32
N ASP A 10 6.62 -0.59 21.56
CA ASP A 10 6.52 -2.03 21.84
C ASP A 10 5.24 -2.64 21.26
N LYS A 11 4.10 -1.92 21.33
CA LYS A 11 2.85 -2.35 20.67
C LYS A 11 2.95 -2.40 19.16
N VAL A 12 3.62 -1.42 18.56
CA VAL A 12 3.84 -1.32 17.12
C VAL A 12 4.72 -2.48 16.63
N LYS A 13 5.72 -2.89 17.42
CA LYS A 13 6.57 -4.05 17.13
C LYS A 13 5.88 -5.42 17.24
N GLU A 14 4.73 -5.52 17.93
CA GLU A 14 3.95 -6.76 18.01
C GLU A 14 3.19 -7.08 16.72
N VAL A 15 3.01 -6.09 15.84
CA VAL A 15 2.34 -6.23 14.54
C VAL A 15 3.40 -6.14 13.44
N ILE A 16 3.39 -7.07 12.49
CA ILE A 16 4.22 -6.91 11.28
C ILE A 16 3.63 -5.76 10.49
N GLN A 17 4.26 -4.59 10.59
CA GLN A 17 3.92 -3.41 9.81
C GLN A 17 5.04 -3.17 8.80
N PHE A 18 4.67 -2.91 7.55
CA PHE A 18 5.62 -2.52 6.54
C PHE A 18 6.05 -1.07 6.83
N GLU A 19 7.35 -0.87 7.09
CA GLU A 19 7.92 0.45 7.39
C GLU A 19 7.82 1.40 6.21
N SER A 20 7.88 0.84 5.01
CA SER A 20 7.75 1.51 3.72
C SER A 20 7.50 0.46 2.64
N GLY A 21 6.97 0.92 1.50
CA GLY A 21 6.81 0.09 0.31
C GLY A 21 5.41 0.16 -0.28
N VAL A 22 5.34 -0.21 -1.56
CA VAL A 22 4.11 -0.25 -2.34
C VAL A 22 3.90 -1.67 -2.83
N PHE A 23 2.74 -2.25 -2.55
CA PHE A 23 2.29 -3.49 -3.18
C PHE A 23 1.52 -3.13 -4.44
N ILE A 24 1.85 -3.79 -5.55
CA ILE A 24 1.22 -3.50 -6.84
C ILE A 24 0.59 -4.79 -7.38
N ALA A 25 -0.71 -4.73 -7.67
CA ALA A 25 -1.41 -5.79 -8.37
C ALA A 25 -1.47 -5.45 -9.87
N ILE A 26 -1.02 -6.38 -10.71
CA ILE A 26 -0.93 -6.20 -12.16
C ILE A 26 -1.50 -7.45 -12.82
N ARG A 27 -2.26 -7.28 -13.91
CA ARG A 27 -2.79 -8.41 -14.68
C ARG A 27 -1.69 -9.32 -15.20
N LYS A 28 -1.96 -10.63 -15.14
CA LYS A 28 -1.02 -11.68 -15.54
C LYS A 28 -0.57 -11.63 -17.00
N ASP A 29 -1.36 -11.01 -17.88
CA ASP A 29 -1.02 -10.81 -19.30
C ASP A 29 -0.04 -9.65 -19.54
N LYS A 30 0.23 -8.82 -18.53
CA LYS A 30 1.23 -7.75 -18.63
C LYS A 30 2.62 -8.27 -18.27
N LYS A 31 3.59 -8.03 -19.15
CA LYS A 31 5.01 -8.17 -18.80
C LYS A 31 5.48 -6.88 -18.14
N ILE A 32 5.89 -6.96 -16.89
CA ILE A 32 6.45 -5.82 -16.17
C ILE A 32 7.93 -5.75 -16.46
N ASN A 33 8.35 -4.63 -17.03
CA ASN A 33 9.76 -4.25 -17.02
C ASN A 33 9.95 -3.36 -15.80
N TRP A 34 10.70 -3.82 -14.80
CA TRP A 34 10.95 -3.08 -13.55
C TRP A 34 12.02 -1.99 -13.75
N GLU A 35 11.89 -1.21 -14.81
CA GLU A 35 12.71 -0.02 -15.01
C GLU A 35 12.21 1.05 -14.03
N THR A 36 12.92 1.16 -12.90
CA THR A 36 12.62 2.09 -11.80
C THR A 36 12.65 3.55 -12.23
N ASP A 37 13.26 3.85 -13.38
CA ASP A 37 13.36 5.19 -13.95
C ASP A 37 11.99 5.78 -14.33
N PHE A 38 10.97 4.94 -14.48
CA PHE A 38 9.58 5.36 -14.74
C PHE A 38 8.72 5.44 -13.48
N LEU A 39 9.25 5.05 -12.33
CA LEU A 39 8.54 5.21 -11.07
C LEU A 39 8.68 6.67 -10.61
N PRO A 40 7.58 7.31 -10.18
CA PRO A 40 7.66 8.65 -9.64
C PRO A 40 8.56 8.65 -8.39
N VAL A 41 9.36 9.71 -8.27
CA VAL A 41 10.34 9.87 -7.18
C VAL A 41 9.65 10.26 -5.87
N THR A 42 8.45 10.85 -5.96
CA THR A 42 7.64 11.27 -4.82
C THR A 42 6.23 10.67 -4.94
N GLU A 43 5.61 10.39 -3.80
CA GLU A 43 4.24 9.86 -3.75
C GLU A 43 3.16 10.94 -3.96
N GLU A 44 3.55 12.11 -4.47
CA GLU A 44 2.75 13.35 -4.42
C GLU A 44 1.53 13.37 -5.34
N ASP A 45 1.45 12.48 -6.34
CA ASP A 45 0.29 12.40 -7.23
C ASP A 45 -0.76 11.42 -6.68
N GLU A 46 -2.00 11.91 -6.50
CA GLU A 46 -3.17 11.08 -6.18
C GLU A 46 -3.41 10.05 -7.29
N GLY A 47 -3.53 8.77 -6.92
CA GLY A 47 -3.83 7.67 -7.85
C GLY A 47 -2.69 6.66 -8.04
N LEU A 48 -2.81 5.82 -9.07
CA LEU A 48 -1.86 4.74 -9.36
C LEU A 48 -0.57 5.29 -9.97
N GLN A 49 0.57 4.96 -9.37
CA GLN A 49 1.89 5.45 -9.81
C GLN A 49 2.50 4.58 -10.90
N HIS A 50 2.29 3.26 -10.84
CA HIS A 50 2.79 2.35 -11.84
C HIS A 50 1.78 2.22 -12.99
N PRO A 51 2.20 2.44 -14.26
CA PRO A 51 1.29 2.57 -15.40
C PRO A 51 0.50 1.29 -15.74
N PHE A 52 0.92 0.14 -15.21
CA PHE A 52 0.24 -1.13 -15.38
C PHE A 52 -0.46 -1.64 -14.12
N ALA A 53 -0.44 -0.87 -13.02
CA ALA A 53 -1.15 -1.25 -11.81
C ALA A 53 -2.66 -1.26 -12.07
N ASP A 54 -3.34 -2.28 -11.56
CA ASP A 54 -4.79 -2.23 -11.35
C ASP A 54 -5.11 -1.76 -9.92
N ILE A 55 -4.26 -2.12 -8.95
CA ILE A 55 -4.29 -1.70 -7.54
C ILE A 55 -2.88 -1.41 -7.05
N GLU A 56 -2.76 -0.39 -6.22
CA GLU A 56 -1.61 -0.13 -5.35
C GLU A 56 -2.05 -0.06 -3.89
N ILE A 57 -1.26 -0.67 -3.01
CA ILE A 57 -1.44 -0.59 -1.56
C ILE A 57 -0.17 0.00 -0.97
N ARG A 58 -0.29 1.16 -0.33
CA ARG A 58 0.83 1.90 0.26
C ARG A 58 0.73 1.88 1.77
N ALA A 59 1.84 1.57 2.44
CA ALA A 59 1.92 1.71 3.88
C ALA A 59 2.19 3.18 4.23
N PHE A 60 1.29 3.79 5.02
CA PHE A 60 1.47 5.15 5.52
C PHE A 60 1.81 5.10 7.01
N ASP A 61 3.00 5.60 7.34
CA ASP A 61 3.49 5.90 8.71
C ASP A 61 3.09 4.93 9.82
N TYR A 62 2.99 3.63 9.52
CA TYR A 62 2.58 2.57 10.46
C TYR A 62 1.12 2.64 10.93
N SER A 63 0.32 3.62 10.45
CA SER A 63 -1.02 3.85 10.97
C SER A 63 -2.13 3.27 10.09
N TYR A 64 -1.99 3.32 8.77
CA TYR A 64 -2.97 2.76 7.84
C TYR A 64 -2.32 2.34 6.51
N PHE A 65 -3.10 1.63 5.70
CA PHE A 65 -2.78 1.38 4.30
C PHE A 65 -3.67 2.24 3.41
N GLU A 66 -3.07 2.98 2.49
CA GLU A 66 -3.79 3.62 1.41
C GLU A 66 -3.97 2.63 0.26
N ILE A 67 -5.19 2.47 -0.22
CA ILE A 67 -5.49 1.59 -1.35
C ILE A 67 -5.97 2.46 -2.50
N SER A 68 -5.19 2.51 -3.57
CA SER A 68 -5.52 3.18 -4.82
C SER A 68 -5.81 2.13 -5.89
N GLY A 69 -6.86 2.31 -6.68
CA GLY A 69 -7.21 1.34 -7.71
C GLY A 69 -8.27 1.87 -8.67
N MET A 70 -8.30 1.32 -9.88
CA MET A 70 -9.32 1.68 -10.89
C MET A 70 -10.50 0.69 -10.92
N ASP A 71 -10.43 -0.42 -10.17
CA ASP A 71 -11.41 -1.50 -10.21
C ASP A 71 -12.21 -1.62 -8.90
N PHE A 72 -13.46 -1.16 -8.98
CA PHE A 72 -14.44 -1.19 -7.89
C PHE A 72 -14.73 -2.60 -7.36
N GLU A 73 -14.54 -3.65 -8.18
CA GLU A 73 -14.73 -5.03 -7.73
C GLU A 73 -13.58 -5.52 -6.85
N VAL A 74 -12.38 -4.94 -6.99
CA VAL A 74 -11.26 -5.29 -6.13
C VAL A 74 -11.35 -4.55 -4.79
N GLU A 75 -11.78 -3.30 -4.79
CA GLU A 75 -12.13 -2.56 -3.57
C GLU A 75 -13.13 -3.36 -2.72
N LYS A 76 -14.23 -3.83 -3.32
CA LYS A 76 -15.22 -4.69 -2.62
C LYS A 76 -14.62 -5.96 -2.03
N LYS A 77 -13.71 -6.63 -2.75
CA LYS A 77 -13.09 -7.88 -2.28
C LYS A 77 -12.19 -7.64 -1.07
N ILE A 78 -11.45 -6.53 -1.05
CA ILE A 78 -10.61 -6.14 0.08
C ILE A 78 -11.48 -5.78 1.28
N LEU A 79 -12.49 -4.92 1.09
CA LEU A 79 -13.41 -4.50 2.16
C LEU A 79 -14.13 -5.69 2.80
N LYS A 80 -14.55 -6.69 2.00
CA LYS A 80 -15.17 -7.92 2.51
C LYS A 80 -14.28 -8.73 3.47
N HIS A 81 -12.96 -8.61 3.37
CA HIS A 81 -12.02 -9.32 4.25
C HIS A 81 -11.66 -8.54 5.53
N LEU A 82 -12.12 -7.29 5.64
CA LEU A 82 -11.91 -6.43 6.80
C LEU A 82 -13.14 -6.40 7.75
N GLU A 83 -14.28 -6.94 7.31
CA GLU A 83 -15.46 -7.26 8.14
C GLU A 83 -15.27 -8.59 8.89
#